data_AF-A0A261AV68-F1
#
_entry.id   AF-A0A261AV68-F1
#
_cell.length_a   1.000
_cell.length_b   1.000
_cell.length_c   1.000
_cell.angle_alpha   90.00
_cell.angle_beta   90.00
_cell.angle_gamma   90.00
#
_symmetry.space_group_name_H-M   'P 1'
#
loop_
_entity.id
_entity.type
_entity.pdbx_description
1 polymer ?
#
loop_
_entity_poly.entity_id
_entity_poly.type
_entity_poly.pdbx_seq_one_letter_code
_entity_poly.pdbx_strand_id
1 'polypeptide(L)'
;SFLNQFFPISTNQFTFNNYNNQIFTDGCTARCYELPVLTGRLKISGWFPPGPTKCEFLETACWVNGKEVYGYIHTQILPKPLPKPSKTKKNLPDVFVILIDSMSSRMMKRSLAKTVEFMTQQFQAVDFPFYSQVALRSQVNALPLWFGKQVEAGTMQGGRSIEVDWSQENYCNHYLDDKPNMFKDFMEAGYTTNYIDDWYYQCLTSNPDCKGFQNYHSNHSFFPFVSIFEKTDLKITKEHRREVHLAALEYFEQFAEAYSDRPKFVWYWSVHVAHHYLMGADRFDQPLLEFLQRNSEMFDNAFVVLMADHGFRAGTPEFYKTEIGNLEH
;
A
#
# COMPACT_ATOMS: atom_id res chain seq x y z
N SER A 1 -3.91 -22.20 -13.45
CA SER A 1 -5.02 -21.93 -12.51
C SER A 1 -5.01 -23.02 -11.46
N PHE A 2 -5.57 -22.75 -10.27
CA PHE A 2 -5.39 -23.46 -8.99
C PHE A 2 -4.06 -23.12 -8.30
N LEU A 3 -3.97 -22.70 -7.04
CA LEU A 3 -4.78 -21.92 -6.08
C LEU A 3 -3.90 -21.95 -4.82
N ASN A 4 -3.18 -20.86 -4.52
CA ASN A 4 -2.37 -20.74 -3.31
C ASN A 4 -3.29 -20.64 -2.09
N GLN A 5 -3.63 -21.75 -1.45
CA GLN A 5 -4.18 -21.72 -0.09
C GLN A 5 -3.03 -21.88 0.90
N PHE A 6 -2.45 -20.75 1.30
CA PHE A 6 -1.87 -20.64 2.63
C PHE A 6 -3.00 -20.17 3.53
N PHE A 7 -3.43 -21.03 4.44
CA PHE A 7 -4.38 -20.62 5.47
C PHE A 7 -3.64 -19.62 6.38
N PRO A 8 -4.18 -18.40 6.60
CA PRO A 8 -3.83 -17.66 7.79
C PRO A 8 -4.32 -18.52 8.95
N ILE A 9 -3.40 -19.20 9.64
CA ILE A 9 -3.77 -19.75 10.94
C ILE A 9 -4.02 -18.50 11.79
N SER A 10 -5.24 -18.35 12.29
CA SER A 10 -5.69 -17.28 13.20
C SER A 10 -4.99 -17.32 14.58
N THR A 11 -3.83 -17.95 14.65
CA THR A 11 -2.93 -18.04 15.79
C THR A 11 -1.53 -17.82 15.22
N ASN A 12 -0.62 -17.15 15.93
CA ASN A 12 0.74 -16.78 15.51
C ASN A 12 1.67 -17.95 15.05
N GLN A 13 1.19 -18.95 14.31
CA GLN A 13 1.83 -20.19 13.87
C GLN A 13 1.94 -20.19 12.34
N PHE A 14 3.14 -20.45 11.83
CA PHE A 14 3.35 -20.77 10.42
C PHE A 14 3.58 -22.27 10.28
N THR A 15 2.72 -22.94 9.51
CA THR A 15 2.89 -24.34 9.10
C THR A 15 3.06 -24.43 7.58
N PHE A 16 4.00 -25.26 7.14
CA PHE A 16 4.30 -25.46 5.72
C PHE A 16 3.34 -26.48 5.11
N ASN A 17 2.37 -26.03 4.31
CA ASN A 17 1.48 -26.91 3.54
C ASN A 17 1.81 -26.80 2.04
N ASN A 18 2.03 -27.95 1.38
CA ASN A 18 2.00 -28.02 -0.09
C ASN A 18 0.55 -28.32 -0.56
N TYR A 19 0.28 -28.18 -1.87
CA TYR A 19 -0.98 -28.48 -2.58
C TYR A 19 -1.64 -29.82 -2.21
N ASN A 20 -0.88 -30.77 -1.64
CA ASN A 20 -1.35 -32.10 -1.22
C ASN A 20 -1.57 -32.26 0.30
N ASN A 21 -1.60 -31.18 1.11
CA ASN A 21 -1.72 -31.25 2.57
C ASN A 21 -0.64 -32.10 3.27
N GLN A 22 0.52 -32.31 2.65
CA GLN A 22 1.69 -32.90 3.31
C GLN A 22 2.50 -31.80 3.98
N ILE A 23 2.61 -31.88 5.30
CA ILE A 23 3.48 -31.02 6.11
C ILE A 23 4.92 -31.49 5.89
N PHE A 24 5.69 -30.77 5.09
CA PHE A 24 7.14 -30.92 5.07
C PHE A 24 7.72 -30.08 6.21
N THR A 25 8.03 -30.70 7.35
CA THR A 25 8.82 -30.05 8.41
C THR A 25 10.32 -30.16 8.15
N ASP A 26 10.75 -31.20 7.43
CA ASP A 26 12.16 -31.49 7.22
C ASP A 26 12.73 -30.60 6.12
N GLY A 27 13.69 -29.76 6.50
CA GLY A 27 14.40 -28.88 5.59
C GLY A 27 13.68 -27.57 5.27
N CYS A 28 12.61 -27.18 5.98
CA CYS A 28 12.01 -25.85 5.86
C CYS A 28 12.45 -24.95 7.02
N THR A 29 12.81 -23.69 6.73
CA THR A 29 13.13 -22.69 7.76
C THR A 29 12.54 -21.33 7.38
N ALA A 30 12.44 -20.44 8.36
CA ALA A 30 11.97 -19.07 8.21
C ALA A 30 12.99 -18.09 8.77
N ARG A 31 12.98 -16.85 8.29
CA ARG A 31 13.71 -15.74 8.89
C ARG A 31 12.84 -14.50 8.93
N CYS A 32 13.00 -13.72 9.98
CA CYS A 32 12.24 -12.50 10.23
C CYS A 32 12.92 -11.31 9.59
N TYR A 33 12.08 -10.37 9.18
CA TYR A 33 12.48 -9.07 8.70
C TYR A 33 11.83 -8.00 9.55
N GLU A 34 12.66 -7.11 10.08
CA GLU A 34 12.20 -5.99 10.89
C GLU A 34 12.93 -4.74 10.43
N LEU A 35 12.20 -3.65 10.31
CA LEU A 35 12.77 -2.33 10.07
C LEU A 35 12.40 -1.44 11.27
N PRO A 36 13.27 -1.34 12.29
CA PRO A 36 12.92 -0.58 13.50
C PRO A 36 12.83 0.93 13.28
N VAL A 37 13.56 1.43 12.28
CA VAL A 37 13.61 2.84 11.88
C VAL A 37 13.41 2.88 10.38
N LEU A 38 12.45 3.69 9.91
CA LEU A 38 12.02 3.77 8.51
C LEU A 38 13.19 4.04 7.54
N THR A 39 14.10 4.95 7.91
CA THR A 39 15.31 5.29 7.12
C THR A 39 16.54 4.44 7.49
N GLY A 40 16.36 3.42 8.34
CA GLY A 40 17.42 2.55 8.84
C GLY A 40 17.73 1.37 7.91
N ARG A 41 18.56 0.45 8.41
CA ARG A 41 18.83 -0.82 7.73
C ARG A 41 17.81 -1.88 8.15
N LEU A 42 17.32 -2.64 7.17
CA LEU A 42 16.49 -3.81 7.40
C LEU A 42 17.28 -4.85 8.21
N LYS A 43 16.75 -5.21 9.39
CA LYS A 43 17.30 -6.27 10.23
C LYS A 43 16.73 -7.60 9.77
N ILE A 44 17.62 -8.58 9.61
CA ILE A 44 17.29 -9.93 9.16
C ILE A 44 17.75 -10.90 10.25
N SER A 45 16.85 -11.74 10.73
CA SER A 45 17.23 -12.77 11.71
C SER A 45 18.03 -13.90 11.05
N GLY A 46 18.64 -14.76 11.87
CA GLY A 46 19.04 -16.10 11.41
C GLY A 46 17.81 -16.93 11.01
N TRP A 47 18.06 -17.99 10.23
CA TRP A 47 17.04 -18.99 9.92
C TRP A 47 16.64 -19.77 11.17
N PHE A 48 15.35 -19.98 11.36
CA PHE A 48 14.78 -20.73 12.48
C PHE A 48 13.74 -21.75 11.99
N PRO A 49 13.50 -22.84 12.74
CA PRO A 49 12.56 -23.88 12.34
C PRO A 49 11.11 -23.37 12.32
N PRO A 50 10.19 -24.08 11.64
CA PRO A 50 8.76 -23.74 11.62
C PRO A 50 8.18 -23.68 13.05
N GLY A 51 7.27 -22.74 13.30
CA GLY A 51 6.62 -22.61 14.59
C GLY A 51 6.09 -21.20 14.86
N PRO A 52 5.67 -20.92 16.10
CA PRO A 52 5.16 -19.61 16.44
C PRO A 52 6.21 -18.50 16.36
N THR A 53 5.85 -17.34 15.84
CA THR A 53 6.78 -16.21 15.69
C THR A 53 6.13 -14.86 15.96
N LYS A 54 6.95 -13.88 16.36
CA LYS A 54 6.56 -12.49 16.62
C LYS A 54 7.14 -11.56 15.54
N CYS A 55 7.02 -11.96 14.28
CA CYS A 55 7.52 -11.19 13.14
C CYS A 55 6.40 -10.88 12.17
N GLU A 56 6.09 -9.60 11.94
CA GLU A 56 5.07 -9.21 10.96
C GLU A 56 5.44 -9.64 9.54
N PHE A 57 6.73 -9.65 9.22
CA PHE A 57 7.24 -10.03 7.91
C PHE A 57 8.27 -11.13 8.06
N LEU A 58 8.10 -12.21 7.29
CA LEU A 58 9.02 -13.33 7.28
C LEU A 58 9.17 -13.91 5.88
N GLU A 59 10.38 -14.34 5.56
CA GLU A 59 10.65 -15.14 4.38
C GLU A 59 10.85 -16.59 4.83
N THR A 60 10.12 -17.48 4.19
CA THR A 60 10.31 -18.92 4.34
C THR A 60 11.03 -19.49 3.14
N ALA A 61 11.85 -20.51 3.35
CA ALA A 61 12.37 -21.34 2.29
C ALA A 61 12.49 -22.80 2.73
N CYS A 62 12.45 -23.73 1.77
CA CYS A 62 12.66 -25.15 1.99
C CYS A 62 13.74 -25.69 1.07
N TRP A 63 14.56 -26.60 1.61
CA TRP A 63 15.69 -27.20 0.92
C TRP A 63 15.56 -28.73 0.89
N VAL A 64 15.81 -29.31 -0.28
CA VAL A 64 15.95 -30.76 -0.46
C VAL A 64 17.33 -31.01 -1.08
N ASN A 65 18.15 -31.82 -0.40
CA ASN A 65 19.53 -32.11 -0.83
C ASN A 65 20.37 -30.84 -1.11
N GLY A 66 20.20 -29.81 -0.27
CA GLY A 66 20.90 -28.52 -0.41
C GLY A 66 20.37 -27.59 -1.50
N LYS A 67 19.33 -27.99 -2.25
CA LYS A 67 18.70 -27.17 -3.27
C LYS A 67 17.41 -26.54 -2.74
N GLU A 68 17.26 -25.24 -2.97
CA GLU A 68 16.00 -24.51 -2.76
C GLU A 68 14.88 -25.09 -3.64
N VAL A 69 13.80 -25.54 -3.00
CA VAL A 69 12.62 -26.11 -3.70
C VAL A 69 11.34 -25.32 -3.46
N TYR A 70 11.31 -24.49 -2.42
CA TYR A 70 10.19 -23.62 -2.10
C TYR A 70 10.68 -22.36 -1.41
N GLY A 71 10.00 -21.24 -1.65
CA GLY A 71 10.24 -19.99 -0.94
C GLY A 71 9.04 -19.06 -1.02
N TYR A 72 8.78 -18.29 0.02
CA TYR A 72 7.61 -17.41 0.09
C TYR A 72 7.79 -16.32 1.13
N ILE A 73 7.16 -15.17 0.90
CA ILE A 73 7.17 -14.04 1.83
C ILE A 73 5.78 -13.96 2.46
N HIS A 74 5.70 -14.10 3.77
CA HIS A 74 4.45 -14.03 4.51
C HIS A 74 4.33 -12.71 5.24
N THR A 75 3.07 -12.29 5.42
CA THR A 75 2.69 -11.13 6.23
C THR A 75 1.77 -11.57 7.36
N GLN A 76 1.88 -10.89 8.49
CA GLN A 76 0.89 -10.89 9.55
C GLN A 76 0.89 -9.51 10.22
N ILE A 77 -0.17 -9.18 10.94
CA ILE A 77 -0.23 -7.98 11.77
C ILE A 77 -0.05 -8.37 13.22
N LEU A 78 0.91 -7.75 13.89
CA LEU A 78 1.12 -7.91 15.32
C LEU A 78 0.52 -6.69 16.03
N PRO A 79 -0.57 -6.87 16.79
CA PRO A 79 -1.19 -5.78 17.53
C PRO A 79 -0.19 -5.05 18.43
N LYS A 80 0.03 -3.76 18.16
CA LYS A 80 0.87 -2.89 18.98
C LYS A 80 0.09 -2.48 20.23
N PRO A 81 0.72 -2.40 21.40
CA PRO A 81 0.07 -1.97 22.64
C PRO A 81 -0.22 -0.47 22.58
N LEU A 82 -1.30 -0.11 21.89
CA LEU A 82 -1.77 1.27 21.73
C LEU A 82 -2.84 1.58 22.79
N PRO A 83 -2.92 2.84 23.29
CA PRO A 83 -3.97 3.24 24.21
C PRO A 83 -5.36 2.92 23.66
N LYS A 84 -6.26 2.43 24.52
CA LYS A 84 -7.64 2.18 24.09
C LYS A 84 -8.30 3.50 23.72
N PRO A 85 -9.07 3.56 22.61
CA PRO A 85 -9.87 4.74 22.30
C PRO A 85 -10.79 5.10 23.47
N SER A 86 -11.01 6.39 23.70
CA SER A 86 -12.05 6.81 24.64
C SER A 86 -13.41 6.28 24.17
N LYS A 87 -14.34 6.03 25.11
CA LYS A 87 -15.69 5.53 24.75
C LYS A 87 -16.42 6.44 23.74
N THR A 88 -16.13 7.75 23.75
CA THR A 88 -16.65 8.73 22.79
C THR A 88 -16.09 8.57 21.38
N LYS A 89 -14.91 7.97 21.22
CA LYS A 89 -14.23 7.73 19.94
C LYS A 89 -14.54 6.36 19.32
N LYS A 90 -15.33 5.50 19.99
CA LYS A 90 -15.67 4.15 19.50
C LYS A 90 -16.58 4.10 18.27
N ASN A 91 -17.27 5.19 17.96
CA ASN A 91 -18.21 5.27 16.84
C ASN A 91 -17.66 6.11 15.67
N LEU A 92 -16.36 6.41 15.66
CA LEU A 92 -15.76 7.12 14.54
C LEU A 92 -15.71 6.21 13.31
N PRO A 93 -16.08 6.71 12.12
CA PRO A 93 -15.97 5.93 10.89
C PRO A 93 -14.51 5.67 10.56
N ASP A 94 -14.24 4.50 9.99
CA ASP A 94 -12.95 4.19 9.41
C ASP A 94 -12.69 5.10 8.19
N VAL A 95 -11.43 5.26 7.80
CA VAL A 95 -11.06 6.02 6.61
C VAL A 95 -10.08 5.19 5.79
N PHE A 96 -10.49 4.84 4.57
CA PHE A 96 -9.70 4.02 3.67
C PHE A 96 -9.49 4.76 2.35
N VAL A 97 -8.22 5.03 2.05
CA VAL A 97 -7.81 5.63 0.78
C VAL A 97 -7.11 4.56 -0.03
N ILE A 98 -7.67 4.25 -1.20
CA ILE A 98 -7.13 3.34 -2.20
C ILE A 98 -6.67 4.20 -3.37
N LEU A 99 -5.37 4.48 -3.39
CA LEU A 99 -4.70 5.23 -4.44
C LEU A 99 -4.02 4.24 -5.39
N ILE A 100 -4.25 4.41 -6.69
CA ILE A 100 -3.57 3.65 -7.73
C ILE A 100 -2.74 4.62 -8.55
N ASP A 101 -1.44 4.40 -8.55
CA ASP A 101 -0.45 5.31 -9.12
C ASP A 101 -0.61 5.43 -10.64
N SER A 102 -0.36 6.63 -11.18
CA SER A 102 -0.21 6.86 -12.62
C SER A 102 -1.46 6.49 -13.44
N MET A 103 -2.65 6.77 -12.90
CA MET A 103 -3.92 6.58 -13.58
C MET A 103 -4.62 7.91 -13.88
N SER A 104 -4.97 8.12 -15.15
CA SER A 104 -5.96 9.14 -15.50
C SER A 104 -7.36 8.70 -15.06
N SER A 105 -8.30 9.64 -14.92
CA SER A 105 -9.71 9.30 -14.65
C SER A 105 -10.32 8.40 -15.73
N ARG A 106 -9.86 8.51 -16.98
CA ARG A 106 -10.29 7.67 -18.10
C ARG A 106 -9.70 6.27 -18.01
N MET A 107 -8.42 6.16 -17.68
CA MET A 107 -7.74 4.88 -17.44
C MET A 107 -8.44 4.13 -16.31
N MET A 108 -8.75 4.82 -15.20
CA MET A 108 -9.48 4.22 -14.07
C MET A 108 -10.82 3.63 -14.49
N LYS A 109 -11.64 4.40 -15.22
CA LYS A 109 -12.96 3.95 -15.70
C LYS A 109 -12.88 2.78 -16.69
N ARG A 110 -11.79 2.65 -17.45
CA ARG A 110 -11.60 1.56 -18.43
C ARG A 110 -10.99 0.31 -17.80
N SER A 111 -9.94 0.49 -17.00
CA SER A 111 -9.14 -0.60 -16.46
C SER A 111 -9.73 -1.18 -15.18
N LEU A 112 -10.48 -0.40 -14.40
CA LEU A 112 -11.11 -0.81 -13.14
C LEU A 112 -12.64 -0.76 -13.22
N ALA A 113 -13.18 -1.11 -14.38
CA ALA A 113 -14.59 -0.91 -14.69
C ALA A 113 -15.52 -1.60 -13.68
N LYS A 114 -15.21 -2.84 -13.27
CA LYS A 114 -16.07 -3.59 -12.34
C LYS A 114 -15.98 -3.03 -10.93
N THR A 115 -14.78 -2.63 -10.49
CA THR A 115 -14.55 -1.98 -9.20
C THR A 115 -15.31 -0.65 -9.12
N VAL A 116 -15.17 0.20 -10.14
CA VAL A 116 -15.85 1.50 -10.21
C VAL A 116 -17.37 1.31 -10.22
N GLU A 117 -17.88 0.34 -10.98
CA GLU A 117 -19.30 -0.01 -11.00
C GLU A 117 -19.79 -0.43 -9.61
N PHE A 118 -19.06 -1.33 -8.94
CA PHE A 118 -19.40 -1.79 -7.59
C PHE A 118 -19.40 -0.64 -6.59
N MET A 119 -18.37 0.21 -6.57
CA MET A 119 -18.32 1.37 -5.67
C MET A 119 -19.47 2.34 -5.94
N THR A 120 -19.82 2.58 -7.20
CA THR A 120 -20.91 3.50 -7.56
C THR A 120 -22.27 2.91 -7.19
N GLN A 121 -22.51 1.63 -7.44
CA GLN A 121 -23.82 1.01 -7.24
C GLN A 121 -24.06 0.55 -5.80
N GLN A 122 -23.03 0.02 -5.13
CA GLN A 122 -23.15 -0.57 -3.79
C GLN A 122 -22.75 0.40 -2.69
N PHE A 123 -21.63 1.12 -2.87
CA PHE A 123 -21.17 2.12 -1.88
C PHE A 123 -21.72 3.52 -2.17
N GLN A 124 -22.50 3.69 -3.24
CA GLN A 124 -23.07 4.99 -3.64
C GLN A 124 -21.97 6.07 -3.83
N ALA A 125 -20.80 5.64 -4.30
CA ALA A 125 -19.65 6.52 -4.47
C ALA A 125 -19.98 7.69 -5.42
N VAL A 126 -19.48 8.88 -5.06
CA VAL A 126 -19.64 10.11 -5.85
C VAL A 126 -18.38 10.33 -6.69
N ASP A 127 -18.55 10.45 -8.00
CA ASP A 127 -17.46 10.77 -8.93
C ASP A 127 -17.11 12.27 -8.87
N PHE A 128 -15.82 12.58 -8.82
CA PHE A 128 -15.27 13.94 -8.86
C PHE A 128 -14.55 14.17 -10.20
N PRO A 129 -15.27 14.43 -11.30
CA PRO A 129 -14.70 14.45 -12.65
C PRO A 129 -13.71 15.60 -12.92
N PHE A 130 -13.65 16.58 -12.02
CA PHE A 130 -12.79 17.77 -12.13
C PHE A 130 -11.71 17.82 -11.03
N TYR A 131 -11.46 16.70 -10.35
CA TYR A 131 -10.30 16.57 -9.49
C TYR A 131 -9.02 16.66 -10.34
N SER A 132 -8.11 17.55 -9.96
CA SER A 132 -6.91 17.88 -10.73
C SER A 132 -5.65 17.62 -9.91
N GLN A 133 -4.63 17.05 -10.55
CA GLN A 133 -3.29 16.92 -9.97
C GLN A 133 -2.67 18.31 -9.73
N VAL A 134 -1.83 18.43 -8.70
CA VAL A 134 -1.07 19.64 -8.40
C VAL A 134 0.15 19.74 -9.31
N ALA A 135 0.82 18.63 -9.57
CA ALA A 135 1.93 18.58 -10.52
C ALA A 135 2.11 17.17 -11.09
N LEU A 136 3.20 16.97 -11.83
CA LEU A 136 3.36 15.76 -12.64
C LEU A 136 3.84 14.53 -11.87
N ARG A 137 4.48 14.66 -10.70
CA ARG A 137 5.12 13.54 -9.97
C ARG A 137 4.34 13.17 -8.70
N SER A 138 4.39 11.90 -8.31
CA SER A 138 3.73 11.38 -7.11
C SER A 138 4.02 12.21 -5.86
N GLN A 139 5.30 12.51 -5.60
CA GLN A 139 5.74 13.25 -4.41
C GLN A 139 5.04 14.61 -4.25
N VAL A 140 4.96 15.38 -5.33
CA VAL A 140 4.37 16.73 -5.30
C VAL A 140 2.85 16.72 -5.29
N ASN A 141 2.21 15.58 -5.59
CA ASN A 141 0.79 15.35 -5.33
C ASN A 141 0.53 14.80 -3.93
N ALA A 142 1.45 14.04 -3.34
CA ALA A 142 1.35 13.56 -1.96
C ALA A 142 1.44 14.71 -0.94
N LEU A 143 2.25 15.73 -1.20
CA LEU A 143 2.40 16.89 -0.30
C LEU A 143 1.09 17.65 -0.01
N PRO A 144 0.31 18.10 -1.01
CA PRO A 144 -0.97 18.75 -0.77
C PRO A 144 -1.98 17.80 -0.13
N LEU A 145 -1.96 16.50 -0.48
CA LEU A 145 -2.83 15.52 0.15
C LEU A 145 -2.52 15.36 1.63
N TRP A 146 -1.26 15.07 1.97
CA TRP A 146 -0.88 14.64 3.32
C TRP A 146 -0.58 15.78 4.28
N PHE A 147 -0.17 16.94 3.78
CA PHE A 147 0.22 18.10 4.59
C PHE A 147 -0.69 19.32 4.38
N GLY A 148 -1.59 19.28 3.39
CA GLY A 148 -2.42 20.44 3.05
C GLY A 148 -1.59 21.62 2.55
N LYS A 149 -0.50 21.35 1.80
CA LYS A 149 0.44 22.35 1.30
C LYS A 149 0.53 22.33 -0.22
N GLN A 150 0.23 23.47 -0.84
CA GLN A 150 0.42 23.67 -2.25
C GLN A 150 1.92 23.82 -2.57
N VAL A 151 2.39 23.10 -3.61
CA VAL A 151 3.81 23.10 -3.99
C VAL A 151 4.07 23.57 -5.43
N GLU A 152 3.01 23.80 -6.19
CA GLU A 152 3.05 24.39 -7.53
C GLU A 152 1.99 25.48 -7.64
N ALA A 153 2.31 26.56 -8.34
CA ALA A 153 1.34 27.60 -8.62
C ALA A 153 0.29 27.09 -9.61
N GLY A 154 -0.91 27.65 -9.55
CA GLY A 154 -1.98 27.27 -10.45
C GLY A 154 -3.07 28.33 -10.53
N THR A 155 -4.13 28.00 -11.25
CA THR A 155 -5.29 28.88 -11.39
C THR A 155 -6.55 28.04 -11.24
N MET A 156 -7.39 28.42 -10.26
CA MET A 156 -8.70 27.81 -10.09
C MET A 156 -9.62 28.19 -11.25
N GLN A 157 -10.67 27.38 -11.45
CA GLN A 157 -11.79 27.80 -12.28
C GLN A 157 -12.32 29.16 -11.81
N GLY A 158 -12.49 30.10 -12.73
CA GLY A 158 -12.85 31.49 -12.43
C GLY A 158 -11.67 32.45 -12.28
N GLY A 159 -10.43 31.99 -12.49
CA GLY A 159 -9.25 32.86 -12.64
C GLY A 159 -8.54 33.23 -11.34
N ARG A 160 -8.96 32.67 -10.20
CA ARG A 160 -8.26 32.88 -8.92
C ARG A 160 -6.93 32.14 -8.93
N SER A 161 -5.84 32.86 -8.74
CA SER A 161 -4.50 32.28 -8.58
C SER A 161 -4.42 31.40 -7.33
N ILE A 162 -3.67 30.31 -7.45
CA ILE A 162 -3.28 29.43 -6.36
C ILE A 162 -1.80 29.71 -6.10
N GLU A 163 -1.51 30.16 -4.89
CA GLU A 163 -0.15 30.46 -4.44
C GLU A 163 0.54 29.20 -3.90
N VAL A 164 1.87 29.20 -3.96
CA VAL A 164 2.70 28.12 -3.42
C VAL A 164 2.90 28.31 -1.92
N ASP A 165 2.58 27.29 -1.12
CA ASP A 165 2.84 27.27 0.33
C ASP A 165 4.27 26.83 0.63
N TRP A 166 4.75 25.80 -0.06
CA TRP A 166 6.06 25.20 0.14
C TRP A 166 6.84 25.11 -1.16
N SER A 167 8.07 25.63 -1.15
CA SER A 167 9.04 25.40 -2.20
C SER A 167 9.66 24.00 -2.09
N GLN A 168 10.37 23.57 -3.14
CA GLN A 168 11.18 22.36 -3.08
C GLN A 168 12.19 22.36 -1.94
N GLU A 169 12.77 23.51 -1.61
CA GLU A 169 13.68 23.61 -0.46
C GLU A 169 12.97 23.26 0.86
N ASN A 170 11.71 23.69 1.02
CA ASN A 170 10.94 23.42 2.23
C ASN A 170 10.64 21.93 2.41
N TYR A 171 10.19 21.25 1.35
CA TYR A 171 9.72 19.86 1.46
C TYR A 171 10.82 18.81 1.22
N CYS A 172 11.90 19.16 0.50
CA CYS A 172 12.86 18.18 0.01
C CYS A 172 14.11 18.07 0.89
N ASN A 173 14.61 19.20 1.41
CA ASN A 173 15.92 19.26 2.08
C ASN A 173 15.86 19.02 3.59
N HIS A 174 14.67 18.84 4.16
CA HIS A 174 14.42 18.64 5.58
C HIS A 174 13.53 17.43 5.82
N TYR A 175 13.69 16.80 6.98
CA TYR A 175 12.74 15.78 7.42
C TYR A 175 11.39 16.42 7.74
N LEU A 176 10.30 15.74 7.40
CA LEU A 176 8.92 16.24 7.52
C LEU A 176 8.20 15.75 8.78
N ASP A 177 8.88 15.00 9.64
CA ASP A 177 8.35 14.41 10.87
C ASP A 177 7.71 15.43 11.82
N ASP A 178 8.23 16.67 11.83
CA ASP A 178 7.75 17.75 12.71
C ASP A 178 6.57 18.53 12.10
N LYS A 179 6.22 18.30 10.83
CA LYS A 179 5.17 19.02 10.14
C LYS A 179 3.79 18.40 10.42
N PRO A 180 2.74 19.23 10.53
CA PRO A 180 1.36 18.74 10.56
C PRO A 180 1.09 17.88 9.34
N ASN A 181 0.56 16.68 9.55
CA ASN A 181 0.25 15.74 8.48
C ASN A 181 -0.92 14.83 8.88
N MET A 182 -1.65 14.33 7.89
CA MET A 182 -2.88 13.59 8.13
C MET A 182 -2.68 12.32 8.97
N PHE A 183 -1.55 11.62 8.85
CA PHE A 183 -1.33 10.40 9.62
C PHE A 183 -1.19 10.71 11.11
N LYS A 184 -0.46 11.78 11.44
CA LYS A 184 -0.35 12.30 12.80
C LYS A 184 -1.72 12.73 13.33
N ASP A 185 -2.49 13.47 12.53
CA ASP A 185 -3.82 13.92 12.92
C ASP A 185 -4.76 12.74 13.23
N PHE A 186 -4.74 11.68 12.40
CA PHE A 186 -5.50 10.45 12.66
C PHE A 186 -5.03 9.72 13.92
N MET A 187 -3.71 9.58 14.13
CA MET A 187 -3.17 8.96 15.35
C MET A 187 -3.58 9.73 16.62
N GLU A 188 -3.51 11.06 16.60
CA GLU A 188 -3.94 11.92 17.71
C GLU A 188 -5.48 11.86 17.92
N ALA A 189 -6.22 11.71 16.83
CA ALA A 189 -7.65 11.41 16.87
C ALA A 189 -7.97 10.00 17.42
N GLY A 190 -6.97 9.14 17.63
CA GLY A 190 -7.11 7.80 18.23
C GLY A 190 -7.33 6.68 17.23
N TYR A 191 -7.08 6.94 15.95
CA TYR A 191 -7.08 5.93 14.90
C TYR A 191 -5.81 5.09 15.00
N THR A 192 -5.92 3.82 14.58
CA THR A 192 -4.73 3.04 14.23
C THR A 192 -4.48 3.19 12.73
N THR A 193 -3.24 3.50 12.36
CA THR A 193 -2.88 3.89 11.00
C THR A 193 -2.03 2.82 10.31
N ASN A 194 -2.33 2.54 9.04
CA ASN A 194 -1.53 1.66 8.19
C ASN A 194 -1.16 2.37 6.88
N TYR A 195 0.12 2.35 6.52
CA TYR A 195 0.61 2.84 5.24
C TYR A 195 1.10 1.67 4.39
N ILE A 196 0.40 1.44 3.29
CA ILE A 196 0.67 0.35 2.37
C ILE A 196 1.06 0.97 1.05
N ASP A 197 2.33 0.94 0.71
CA ASP A 197 2.86 1.36 -0.59
C ASP A 197 3.70 0.21 -1.10
N ASP A 198 3.36 -0.27 -2.29
CA ASP A 198 3.90 -1.52 -2.82
C ASP A 198 5.24 -1.39 -3.55
N TRP A 199 5.87 -0.19 -3.54
CA TRP A 199 7.13 0.06 -4.25
C TRP A 199 8.30 0.48 -3.35
N TYR A 200 9.50 -0.06 -3.59
CA TYR A 200 10.65 0.20 -2.70
C TYR A 200 11.02 1.68 -2.62
N TYR A 201 10.84 2.44 -3.70
CA TYR A 201 11.15 3.86 -3.75
C TYR A 201 9.94 4.73 -3.32
N GLN A 202 9.47 4.47 -2.10
CA GLN A 202 8.30 5.09 -1.47
C GLN A 202 8.26 6.62 -1.64
N CYS A 203 7.07 7.11 -1.99
CA CYS A 203 6.80 8.46 -2.50
C CYS A 203 7.36 9.62 -1.64
N LEU A 204 7.20 9.58 -0.31
CA LEU A 204 7.70 10.61 0.62
C LEU A 204 8.77 10.10 1.58
N THR A 205 9.49 9.05 1.19
CA THR A 205 10.52 8.44 2.04
C THR A 205 11.82 8.18 1.30
N SER A 206 11.78 8.05 -0.03
CA SER A 206 12.96 7.67 -0.80
C SER A 206 12.98 8.12 -2.27
N ASN A 207 11.96 8.83 -2.78
CA ASN A 207 11.90 9.21 -4.20
C ASN A 207 11.34 10.63 -4.47
N PRO A 208 11.88 11.38 -5.44
CA PRO A 208 13.28 11.42 -5.86
C PRO A 208 14.06 12.41 -4.98
N ASP A 209 15.17 11.95 -4.40
CA ASP A 209 16.20 12.78 -3.73
C ASP A 209 15.70 13.82 -2.71
N CYS A 210 14.66 13.47 -1.94
CA CYS A 210 14.19 14.25 -0.81
C CYS A 210 14.31 13.47 0.50
N LYS A 211 14.48 14.18 1.61
CA LYS A 211 14.59 13.57 2.94
C LYS A 211 13.29 12.92 3.41
N GLY A 212 12.14 13.52 3.10
CA GLY A 212 10.84 12.95 3.43
C GLY A 212 10.65 12.71 4.93
N PHE A 213 10.06 11.58 5.32
CA PHE A 213 9.98 11.17 6.73
C PHE A 213 11.24 10.41 7.19
N GLN A 214 11.77 10.79 8.36
CA GLN A 214 12.86 10.08 9.04
C GLN A 214 12.35 8.83 9.79
N ASN A 215 11.21 8.98 10.48
CA ASN A 215 10.58 7.97 11.32
C ASN A 215 9.26 7.48 10.69
N TYR A 216 8.71 6.40 11.24
CA TYR A 216 7.39 5.93 10.85
C TYR A 216 6.32 6.98 11.13
N HIS A 217 5.60 7.37 10.09
CA HIS A 217 4.42 8.24 10.17
C HIS A 217 3.13 7.45 10.42
N SER A 218 3.17 6.12 10.38
CA SER A 218 2.03 5.22 10.61
C SER A 218 2.33 4.17 11.70
N ASN A 219 1.28 3.57 12.28
CA ASN A 219 1.47 2.47 13.22
C ASN A 219 1.97 1.21 12.53
N HIS A 220 1.51 0.94 11.30
CA HIS A 220 1.91 -0.19 10.48
C HIS A 220 2.39 0.28 9.11
N SER A 221 3.35 -0.44 8.54
CA SER A 221 3.88 -0.13 7.22
C SER A 221 4.18 -1.40 6.45
N PHE A 222 3.78 -1.44 5.19
CA PHE A 222 4.07 -2.54 4.27
C PHE A 222 5.51 -2.53 3.72
N PHE A 223 6.28 -1.47 3.99
CA PHE A 223 7.62 -1.27 3.45
C PHE A 223 8.62 -2.43 3.71
N PRO A 224 8.61 -3.14 4.86
CA PRO A 224 9.45 -4.32 5.03
C PRO A 224 9.12 -5.44 4.04
N PHE A 225 7.83 -5.69 3.73
CA PHE A 225 7.45 -6.67 2.70
C PHE A 225 8.07 -6.29 1.36
N VAL A 226 7.92 -5.04 0.94
CA VAL A 226 8.44 -4.56 -0.34
C VAL A 226 9.96 -4.61 -0.38
N SER A 227 10.62 -4.33 0.75
CA SER A 227 12.07 -4.49 0.87
C SER A 227 12.50 -5.94 0.66
N ILE A 228 11.79 -6.92 1.23
CA ILE A 228 12.07 -8.34 0.96
C ILE A 228 11.76 -8.66 -0.49
N PHE A 229 10.59 -8.26 -0.98
CA PHE A 229 10.14 -8.53 -2.34
C PHE A 229 11.15 -8.01 -3.37
N GLU A 230 11.55 -6.75 -3.31
CA GLU A 230 12.43 -6.18 -4.33
C GLU A 230 13.92 -6.49 -4.10
N LYS A 231 14.34 -6.76 -2.85
CA LYS A 231 15.77 -6.90 -2.50
C LYS A 231 16.21 -8.28 -1.98
N THR A 232 15.32 -9.26 -1.75
CA THR A 232 15.79 -10.62 -1.40
C THR A 232 16.51 -11.25 -2.59
N ASP A 233 17.52 -12.06 -2.29
CA ASP A 233 18.35 -12.74 -3.28
C ASP A 233 17.96 -14.20 -3.51
N LEU A 234 17.03 -14.77 -2.72
CA LEU A 234 16.57 -16.14 -2.92
C LEU A 234 15.84 -16.27 -4.24
N LYS A 235 16.42 -17.06 -5.15
CA LYS A 235 15.88 -17.28 -6.48
C LYS A 235 14.52 -17.99 -6.40
N ILE A 236 14.41 -18.99 -5.52
CA ILE A 236 13.14 -19.72 -5.38
C ILE A 236 12.02 -18.86 -4.81
N THR A 237 12.36 -17.92 -3.91
CA THR A 237 11.38 -16.96 -3.41
C THR A 237 10.92 -16.09 -4.57
N LYS A 238 11.82 -15.57 -5.41
CA LYS A 238 11.47 -14.80 -6.64
C LYS A 238 10.51 -15.55 -7.56
N GLU A 239 10.71 -16.86 -7.74
CA GLU A 239 9.89 -17.69 -8.62
C GLU A 239 8.49 -17.98 -8.06
N HIS A 240 8.35 -18.08 -6.74
CA HIS A 240 7.09 -18.41 -6.07
C HIS A 240 6.32 -17.21 -5.50
N ARG A 241 6.71 -15.98 -5.83
CA ARG A 241 6.00 -14.79 -5.32
C ARG A 241 4.64 -14.66 -5.99
N ARG A 242 3.66 -14.29 -5.18
CA ARG A 242 2.45 -13.63 -5.67
C ARG A 242 2.76 -12.20 -6.10
N GLU A 243 1.87 -11.62 -6.89
CA GLU A 243 1.94 -10.19 -7.20
C GLU A 243 1.84 -9.34 -5.92
N VAL A 244 2.65 -8.29 -5.86
CA VAL A 244 2.84 -7.46 -4.65
C VAL A 244 1.53 -6.80 -4.19
N HIS A 245 0.70 -6.32 -5.12
CA HIS A 245 -0.59 -5.70 -4.79
C HIS A 245 -1.59 -6.69 -4.16
N LEU A 246 -1.51 -7.99 -4.48
CA LEU A 246 -2.33 -9.01 -3.83
C LEU A 246 -1.86 -9.24 -2.38
N ALA A 247 -0.55 -9.22 -2.17
CA ALA A 247 0.02 -9.27 -0.82
C ALA A 247 -0.34 -8.03 0.01
N ALA A 248 -0.36 -6.87 -0.64
CA ALA A 248 -0.75 -5.61 -0.04
C ALA A 248 -2.23 -5.60 0.37
N LEU A 249 -3.13 -6.14 -0.47
CA LEU A 249 -4.55 -6.30 -0.12
C LEU A 249 -4.73 -7.27 1.07
N GLU A 250 -4.04 -8.42 1.10
CA GLU A 250 -4.13 -9.31 2.26
C GLU A 250 -3.61 -8.62 3.53
N TYR A 251 -2.50 -7.88 3.45
CA TYR A 251 -1.98 -7.15 4.60
C TYR A 251 -2.95 -6.07 5.09
N PHE A 252 -3.71 -5.44 4.19
CA PHE A 252 -4.83 -4.56 4.57
C PHE A 252 -5.87 -5.36 5.36
N GLU A 253 -6.36 -6.49 4.87
CA GLU A 253 -7.37 -7.30 5.57
C GLU A 253 -6.91 -7.73 6.97
N GLN A 254 -5.69 -8.27 7.06
CA GLN A 254 -5.08 -8.66 8.34
C GLN A 254 -5.04 -7.49 9.33
N PHE A 255 -4.78 -6.28 8.83
CA PHE A 255 -4.74 -5.08 9.66
C PHE A 255 -6.13 -4.67 10.14
N ALA A 256 -7.11 -4.70 9.24
CA ALA A 256 -8.46 -4.35 9.59
C ALA A 256 -9.07 -5.28 10.63
N GLU A 257 -8.82 -6.59 10.49
CA GLU A 257 -9.26 -7.61 11.44
C GLU A 257 -8.59 -7.42 12.81
N ALA A 258 -7.27 -7.25 12.84
CA ALA A 258 -6.48 -7.11 14.06
C ALA A 258 -6.84 -5.89 14.91
N TYR A 259 -7.45 -4.86 14.30
CA TYR A 259 -7.86 -3.62 14.96
C TYR A 259 -9.36 -3.32 14.80
N SER A 260 -10.19 -4.36 14.82
CA SER A 260 -11.66 -4.23 14.78
C SER A 260 -12.27 -3.49 15.98
N ASP A 261 -11.52 -3.29 17.07
CA ASP A 261 -11.99 -2.63 18.30
C ASP A 261 -11.85 -1.10 18.32
N ARG A 262 -11.38 -0.49 17.21
CA ARG A 262 -11.00 0.93 17.12
C ARG A 262 -11.10 1.47 15.69
N PRO A 263 -11.15 2.81 15.53
CA PRO A 263 -11.14 3.41 14.21
C PRO A 263 -9.78 3.23 13.51
N LYS A 264 -9.82 3.06 12.20
CA LYS A 264 -8.68 2.72 11.35
C LYS A 264 -8.53 3.73 10.22
N PHE A 265 -7.29 4.11 9.95
CA PHE A 265 -6.93 4.91 8.79
C PHE A 265 -5.93 4.12 7.95
N VAL A 266 -6.31 3.78 6.72
CA VAL A 266 -5.45 3.07 5.79
C VAL A 266 -5.21 3.94 4.57
N TRP A 267 -3.94 4.15 4.26
CA TRP A 267 -3.53 4.69 2.98
C TRP A 267 -2.86 3.57 2.18
N TYR A 268 -3.58 3.05 1.20
CA TYR A 268 -3.14 2.04 0.27
C TYR A 268 -2.74 2.69 -1.05
N TRP A 269 -1.50 2.51 -1.48
CA TRP A 269 -0.91 3.09 -2.67
C TRP A 269 -0.32 1.96 -3.54
N SER A 270 -1.03 1.61 -4.61
CA SER A 270 -0.60 0.59 -5.57
C SER A 270 0.15 1.23 -6.72
N VAL A 271 1.46 1.03 -6.75
CA VAL A 271 2.39 1.58 -7.75
C VAL A 271 2.64 0.57 -8.86
N HIS A 272 2.96 -0.69 -8.50
CA HIS A 272 3.42 -1.71 -9.46
C HIS A 272 2.39 -2.10 -10.52
N VAL A 273 1.10 -1.88 -10.26
CA VAL A 273 0.03 -2.24 -11.21
C VAL A 273 0.06 -1.36 -12.46
N ALA A 274 0.34 -0.07 -12.33
CA ALA A 274 0.07 0.91 -13.38
C ALA A 274 1.26 1.84 -13.72
N HIS A 275 2.17 2.11 -12.78
CA HIS A 275 3.21 3.14 -12.93
C HIS A 275 4.01 3.05 -14.25
N HIS A 276 4.33 1.83 -14.70
CA HIS A 276 5.04 1.59 -15.96
C HIS A 276 4.19 0.98 -17.08
N TYR A 277 2.91 0.73 -16.83
CA TYR A 277 2.07 -0.08 -17.71
C TYR A 277 0.70 0.58 -17.93
N LEU A 278 0.51 1.18 -19.11
CA LEU A 278 -0.76 1.83 -19.48
C LEU A 278 -1.99 0.92 -19.29
N MET A 279 -1.84 -0.37 -19.61
CA MET A 279 -2.91 -1.35 -19.46
C MET A 279 -2.82 -2.15 -18.17
N GLY A 280 -1.75 -2.03 -17.38
CA GLY A 280 -1.45 -2.97 -16.30
C GLY A 280 -2.42 -2.93 -15.12
N ALA A 281 -3.22 -1.87 -14.98
CA ALA A 281 -4.26 -1.79 -13.96
C ALA A 281 -5.41 -2.78 -14.17
N ASP A 282 -5.59 -3.31 -15.39
CA ASP A 282 -6.66 -4.27 -15.72
C ASP A 282 -6.61 -5.54 -14.84
N ARG A 283 -5.40 -6.00 -14.51
CA ARG A 283 -5.18 -7.17 -13.64
C ARG A 283 -5.57 -6.92 -12.19
N PHE A 284 -5.78 -5.66 -11.79
CA PHE A 284 -6.17 -5.30 -10.43
C PHE A 284 -7.69 -5.15 -10.25
N ASP A 285 -8.47 -5.00 -11.32
CA ASP A 285 -9.91 -4.80 -11.24
C ASP A 285 -10.63 -5.95 -10.52
N GLN A 286 -10.37 -7.18 -10.96
CA GLN A 286 -11.00 -8.36 -10.36
C GLN A 286 -10.56 -8.59 -8.91
N PRO A 287 -9.24 -8.58 -8.57
CA PRO A 287 -8.81 -8.72 -7.18
C PRO A 287 -9.32 -7.63 -6.24
N LEU A 288 -9.36 -6.37 -6.70
CA LEU A 288 -9.86 -5.26 -5.90
C LEU A 288 -11.37 -5.37 -5.67
N LEU A 289 -12.15 -5.69 -6.71
CA LEU A 289 -13.57 -5.98 -6.57
C LEU A 289 -13.83 -7.09 -5.54
N GLU A 290 -13.11 -8.21 -5.65
CA GLU A 290 -13.28 -9.34 -4.73
C GLU A 290 -12.93 -8.95 -3.29
N PHE A 291 -11.89 -8.13 -3.09
CA PHE A 291 -11.54 -7.56 -1.79
C PHE A 291 -12.67 -6.67 -1.24
N LEU A 292 -13.24 -5.78 -2.05
CA LEU A 292 -14.34 -4.92 -1.61
C LEU A 292 -15.60 -5.73 -1.27
N GLN A 293 -15.93 -6.74 -2.08
CA GLN A 293 -17.10 -7.59 -1.88
C GLN A 293 -16.99 -8.46 -0.63
N ARG A 294 -15.85 -9.16 -0.46
CA ARG A 294 -15.69 -10.09 0.68
C ARG A 294 -15.54 -9.38 2.02
N ASN A 295 -15.15 -8.11 2.02
CA ASN A 295 -15.06 -7.28 3.21
C ASN A 295 -16.14 -6.19 3.25
N SER A 296 -17.30 -6.37 2.62
CA SER A 296 -18.31 -5.29 2.51
C SER A 296 -18.68 -4.68 3.88
N GLU A 297 -18.82 -5.51 4.92
CA GLU A 297 -19.14 -5.07 6.29
C GLU A 297 -18.07 -4.14 6.88
N MET A 298 -16.80 -4.29 6.48
CA MET A 298 -15.69 -3.40 6.90
C MET A 298 -15.92 -1.97 6.43
N PHE A 299 -16.68 -1.78 5.35
CA PHE A 299 -16.91 -0.49 4.71
C PHE A 299 -18.23 0.17 5.11
N ASP A 300 -19.09 -0.50 5.90
CA ASP A 300 -20.43 0.01 6.28
C ASP A 300 -20.37 1.32 7.09
N ASN A 301 -19.35 1.47 7.93
CA ASN A 301 -19.09 2.70 8.69
C ASN A 301 -17.70 3.25 8.34
N ALA A 302 -17.46 3.50 7.06
CA ALA A 302 -16.19 4.01 6.56
C ALA A 302 -16.35 5.10 5.50
N PHE A 303 -15.39 6.01 5.43
CA PHE A 303 -15.14 6.79 4.23
C PHE A 303 -14.18 6.01 3.34
N VAL A 304 -14.62 5.68 2.12
CA VAL A 304 -13.81 4.97 1.12
C VAL A 304 -13.52 5.89 -0.06
N VAL A 305 -12.24 6.11 -0.34
CA VAL A 305 -11.79 6.96 -1.45
C VAL A 305 -10.99 6.10 -2.42
N LEU A 306 -11.44 6.04 -3.67
CA LEU A 306 -10.66 5.50 -4.79
C LEU A 306 -10.12 6.66 -5.61
N MET A 307 -8.80 6.74 -5.77
CA MET A 307 -8.17 7.87 -6.45
C MET A 307 -6.84 7.51 -7.11
N ALA A 308 -6.23 8.49 -7.77
CA ALA A 308 -4.88 8.43 -8.32
C ALA A 308 -4.13 9.71 -7.95
N ASP A 309 -2.81 9.68 -8.02
CA ASP A 309 -1.93 10.82 -7.79
C ASP A 309 -1.71 11.67 -9.04
N HIS A 310 -1.47 11.02 -10.19
CA HIS A 310 -1.32 11.63 -11.51
C HIS A 310 -1.69 10.65 -12.65
N GLY A 311 -1.70 11.11 -13.90
CA GLY A 311 -1.92 10.26 -15.08
C GLY A 311 -0.71 9.39 -15.46
N PHE A 312 -0.86 8.57 -16.50
CA PHE A 312 0.19 7.70 -17.03
C PHE A 312 1.30 8.51 -17.71
N ARG A 313 2.55 8.27 -17.30
CA ARG A 313 3.74 9.04 -17.74
C ARG A 313 4.85 8.22 -18.40
N ALA A 314 4.71 6.90 -18.47
CA ALA A 314 5.73 6.01 -19.03
C ALA A 314 5.60 5.77 -20.54
N GLY A 315 4.74 6.51 -21.25
CA GLY A 315 4.58 6.42 -22.70
C GLY A 315 5.74 7.05 -23.47
N THR A 316 5.84 6.75 -24.77
CA THR A 316 6.81 7.43 -25.64
C THR A 316 6.35 8.86 -25.95
N PRO A 317 7.26 9.78 -26.34
CA PRO A 317 6.87 11.11 -26.81
C PRO A 317 5.84 11.08 -27.95
N GLU A 318 5.89 10.07 -28.83
CA GLU A 318 4.94 9.87 -29.92
C GLU A 318 3.54 9.53 -29.40
N PHE A 319 3.45 8.71 -28.34
CA PHE A 319 2.17 8.41 -27.71
C PHE A 319 1.48 9.69 -27.21
N TYR A 320 2.20 10.56 -26.51
CA TYR A 320 1.65 11.82 -25.99
C TYR A 320 1.35 12.88 -27.06
N LYS A 321 1.85 12.70 -28.29
CA LYS A 321 1.45 13.52 -29.45
C LYS A 321 0.09 13.12 -30.01
N THR A 322 -0.41 11.92 -29.68
CA THR A 322 -1.76 11.50 -30.06
C THR A 322 -2.81 12.13 -29.16
N GLU A 323 -4.04 12.29 -29.67
CA GLU A 323 -5.17 12.78 -28.87
C GLU A 323 -5.41 11.88 -27.64
N ILE A 324 -5.36 10.56 -27.82
CA ILE A 324 -5.56 9.60 -26.73
C ILE A 324 -4.47 9.74 -25.67
N GLY A 325 -3.19 9.74 -26.08
CA GLY A 325 -2.09 9.81 -25.12
C GLY A 325 -2.06 11.10 -24.32
N ASN A 326 -2.49 12.22 -24.90
CA ASN A 326 -2.63 13.49 -24.18
C ASN A 326 -3.66 13.40 -23.03
N LEU A 327 -4.73 12.63 -23.21
CA LEU A 327 -5.78 12.43 -22.19
C LEU A 327 -5.40 11.46 -21.08
N GLU A 328 -4.29 10.71 -21.25
CA GLU A 328 -3.82 9.75 -20.27
C GLU A 328 -2.79 10.34 -19.30
N HIS A 329 -2.27 11.56 -19.56
CA HIS A 329 -1.24 12.23 -18.76
C HIS A 329 -1.75 12.90 -17.48
#